data_AF-A0AAV1UTZ2-F1
#
_entry.id   AF-A0AAV1UTZ2-F1
#
_cell.length_a   1.000
_cell.length_b   1.000
_cell.length_c   1.000
_cell.angle_alpha   90.00
_cell.angle_beta   90.00
_cell.angle_gamma   90.00
#
_symmetry.space_group_name_H-M   'P 1'
#
loop_
_entity.id
_entity.type
_entity.pdbx_description
1 polymer ?
#
loop_
_entity_poly.entity_id
_entity_poly.type
_entity_poly.pdbx_seq_one_letter_code
_entity_poly.pdbx_strand_id
1 'polypeptide(L)'
;MCRVVLLDQTQYVNHQLGEGLPSIPGRGNSSDVRSHRGGSTAAQPDSAGHRESSSMDVEEKGKRSSNYRGEACVPESLFDRVTLALRGDLEHERDRRLQLADAVLKHRAEFAFAKLENERALTSLRDELRVARVDIDRSRAEITALQTLVDVHHWEHKALCEMLERKGVLHRKKQRTDGTA
;
A
#
# COMPACT_ATOMS: atom_id res chain seq x y z
N MET A 1 -10.58 21.85 -4.20
CA MET A 1 -9.28 21.39 -4.71
C MET A 1 -8.36 21.12 -3.52
N CYS A 2 -8.16 19.87 -3.15
CA CYS A 2 -7.28 19.49 -2.04
C CYS A 2 -6.04 18.80 -2.63
N ARG A 3 -4.90 19.50 -2.61
CA ARG A 3 -3.59 18.90 -2.83
C ARG A 3 -3.19 18.17 -1.54
N VAL A 4 -3.28 16.85 -1.54
CA VAL A 4 -2.65 16.01 -0.50
C VAL A 4 -1.37 15.48 -1.11
N VAL A 5 -0.25 16.12 -0.79
CA VAL A 5 1.09 15.61 -1.07
C VAL A 5 1.44 14.66 0.07
N LEU A 6 1.31 13.35 -0.17
CA LEU A 6 1.90 12.34 0.72
C LEU A 6 3.38 12.19 0.32
N LEU A 7 4.23 12.91 1.05
CA LEU A 7 5.68 12.73 1.02
C LEU A 7 6.07 11.47 1.82
N ASP A 8 6.79 10.60 1.12
CA ASP A 8 8.00 9.89 1.55
C ASP A 8 7.94 8.95 2.77
N GLN A 9 7.89 7.64 2.48
CA GLN A 9 8.28 6.60 3.44
C GLN A 9 9.11 5.46 2.83
N THR A 10 9.60 5.62 1.59
CA THR A 10 10.33 4.54 0.88
C THR A 10 11.85 4.76 0.80
N GLN A 11 12.41 5.82 1.38
CA GLN A 11 13.86 6.07 1.34
C GLN A 11 14.71 5.26 2.35
N TYR A 12 14.13 4.34 3.13
CA TYR A 12 14.89 3.63 4.18
C TYR A 12 15.60 2.32 3.77
N VAL A 13 15.58 1.90 2.49
CA VAL A 13 16.07 0.53 2.14
C VAL A 13 17.37 0.46 1.33
N ASN A 14 17.93 1.56 0.81
CA ASN A 14 19.02 1.47 -0.18
C ASN A 14 20.36 2.12 0.23
N HIS A 15 20.84 1.88 1.45
CA HIS A 15 22.24 2.10 1.80
C HIS A 15 22.85 0.83 2.40
N GLN A 16 23.09 -0.20 1.56
CA GLN A 16 24.04 -1.28 1.89
C GLN A 16 24.42 -2.23 0.74
N LEU A 17 24.47 -1.76 -0.51
CA LEU A 17 24.97 -2.57 -1.61
C LEU A 17 26.04 -1.81 -2.41
N GLY A 18 27.28 -2.02 -2.01
CA GLY A 18 28.46 -1.58 -2.76
C GLY A 18 29.72 -2.12 -2.10
N GLU A 19 30.22 -3.25 -2.60
CA GLU A 19 31.63 -3.52 -2.93
C GLU A 19 31.89 -5.02 -3.21
N GLY A 20 32.51 -5.33 -4.35
CA GLY A 20 33.25 -6.59 -4.58
C GLY A 20 32.70 -7.62 -5.59
N LEU A 21 33.24 -7.63 -6.81
CA LEU A 21 33.14 -8.64 -7.89
C LEU A 21 33.80 -10.02 -7.53
N PRO A 22 33.86 -11.10 -8.37
CA PRO A 22 33.18 -11.46 -9.65
C PRO A 22 32.61 -12.93 -9.76
N SER A 23 31.84 -13.19 -10.83
CA SER A 23 31.54 -14.44 -11.62
C SER A 23 31.85 -15.86 -11.10
N ILE A 24 30.89 -16.79 -11.23
CA ILE A 24 30.99 -18.17 -11.83
C ILE A 24 29.58 -18.80 -12.02
N PRO A 25 29.32 -19.56 -13.11
CA PRO A 25 28.03 -20.20 -13.40
C PRO A 25 27.93 -21.66 -12.92
N GLY A 26 26.77 -22.07 -12.39
CA GLY A 26 26.45 -23.48 -12.09
C GLY A 26 25.00 -23.61 -11.59
N ARG A 27 24.07 -24.19 -12.36
CA ARG A 27 23.76 -25.64 -12.44
C ARG A 27 23.38 -26.22 -11.07
N GLY A 28 22.08 -26.47 -10.87
CA GLY A 28 21.58 -27.18 -9.70
C GLY A 28 20.06 -27.33 -9.70
N ASN A 29 19.58 -28.41 -10.32
CA ASN A 29 18.21 -28.90 -10.18
C ASN A 29 18.02 -29.48 -8.76
N SER A 30 16.92 -29.20 -8.08
CA SER A 30 16.21 -30.20 -7.27
C SER A 30 14.80 -29.73 -6.91
N SER A 31 13.82 -30.42 -7.48
CA SER A 31 12.51 -30.63 -6.91
C SER A 31 12.63 -31.22 -5.49
N ASP A 32 11.78 -30.80 -4.56
CA ASP A 32 11.13 -31.79 -3.71
C ASP A 32 9.79 -31.33 -3.15
N VAL A 33 8.83 -32.22 -3.37
CA VAL A 33 7.44 -32.20 -2.95
C VAL A 33 7.38 -32.60 -1.48
N ARG A 34 6.59 -31.89 -0.66
CA ARG A 34 5.98 -32.48 0.53
C ARG A 34 4.54 -31.99 0.71
N SER A 35 3.66 -32.71 0.02
CA SER A 35 2.24 -32.84 0.31
C SER A 35 2.07 -33.96 1.35
N HIS A 36 1.58 -33.65 2.55
CA HIS A 36 0.86 -34.55 3.48
C HIS A 36 0.06 -33.65 4.44
N ARG A 37 -1.28 -33.57 4.36
CA ARG A 37 -2.28 -34.52 4.91
C ARG A 37 -2.40 -34.45 6.43
N GLY A 38 -3.55 -33.94 6.88
CA GLY A 38 -4.07 -34.02 8.26
C GLY A 38 -4.94 -32.80 8.53
N GLY A 39 -6.26 -32.80 8.43
CA GLY A 39 -7.20 -33.86 8.82
C GLY A 39 -7.77 -33.52 10.19
N SER A 40 -8.91 -32.82 10.18
CA SER A 40 -10.00 -32.72 11.17
C SER A 40 -9.72 -32.87 12.67
N THR A 41 -10.25 -31.95 13.48
CA THR A 41 -11.15 -32.33 14.58
C THR A 41 -12.16 -31.20 14.84
N ALA A 42 -13.43 -31.55 14.68
CA ALA A 42 -14.59 -30.76 15.11
C ALA A 42 -14.82 -30.99 16.61
N ALA A 43 -15.22 -29.95 17.36
CA ALA A 43 -16.14 -30.04 18.51
C ALA A 43 -16.38 -28.64 19.14
N GLN A 44 -17.58 -28.10 18.95
CA GLN A 44 -18.41 -27.53 20.03
C GLN A 44 -19.55 -28.55 20.26
N PRO A 45 -20.40 -28.49 21.31
CA PRO A 45 -20.47 -27.62 22.50
C PRO A 45 -20.58 -28.44 23.81
N ASP A 46 -20.66 -27.77 24.96
CA ASP A 46 -21.49 -28.13 26.14
C ASP A 46 -20.83 -27.74 27.46
N SER A 47 -21.54 -26.96 28.27
CA SER A 47 -21.94 -27.40 29.62
C SER A 47 -22.62 -26.25 30.35
N ALA A 48 -23.94 -26.30 30.37
CA ALA A 48 -24.79 -25.58 31.31
C ALA A 48 -24.49 -26.07 32.73
N GLY A 49 -23.76 -25.26 33.50
CA GLY A 49 -23.59 -25.46 34.94
C GLY A 49 -24.69 -24.74 35.72
N HIS A 50 -25.81 -25.42 35.93
CA HIS A 50 -26.73 -25.11 37.03
C HIS A 50 -25.96 -25.19 38.35
N ARG A 51 -25.91 -24.10 39.12
CA ARG A 51 -25.55 -24.20 40.54
C ARG A 51 -26.75 -23.79 41.38
N GLU A 52 -27.17 -24.79 42.13
CA GLU A 52 -28.36 -24.88 42.95
C GLU A 52 -28.33 -23.89 44.11
N SER A 53 -29.52 -23.41 44.45
CA SER A 53 -29.85 -22.59 45.58
C SER A 53 -29.64 -23.37 46.88
N SER A 54 -28.75 -22.91 47.76
CA SER A 54 -28.69 -23.39 49.14
C SER A 54 -29.70 -22.62 49.98
N SER A 55 -30.83 -23.25 50.29
CA SER A 55 -31.78 -22.84 51.30
C SER A 55 -31.35 -23.41 52.66
N MET A 56 -31.06 -22.54 53.63
CA MET A 56 -30.93 -22.93 55.04
C MET A 56 -32.13 -22.38 55.79
N ASP A 57 -32.96 -23.29 56.29
CA ASP A 57 -34.15 -23.00 57.08
C ASP A 57 -33.77 -22.69 58.55
N VAL A 58 -34.33 -21.57 59.00
CA VAL A 58 -34.84 -21.20 60.33
C VAL A 58 -34.44 -22.05 61.55
N GLU A 59 -33.81 -21.41 62.53
CA GLU A 59 -34.10 -21.69 63.94
C GLU A 59 -34.46 -20.39 64.69
N GLU A 60 -35.73 -20.33 65.09
CA GLU A 60 -36.39 -19.25 65.82
C GLU A 60 -36.16 -19.41 67.33
N LYS A 61 -35.59 -18.39 67.99
CA LYS A 61 -36.03 -17.93 69.34
C LYS A 61 -35.19 -16.77 69.85
N GLY A 62 -35.85 -15.66 70.20
CA GLY A 62 -35.18 -14.67 71.06
C GLY A 62 -35.76 -13.27 71.20
N LYS A 63 -37.01 -13.14 71.66
CA LYS A 63 -37.47 -12.15 72.66
C LYS A 63 -36.85 -10.71 72.65
N ARG A 64 -37.75 -9.74 72.37
CA ARG A 64 -38.07 -8.49 73.12
C ARG A 64 -37.63 -7.14 72.55
N SER A 65 -38.63 -6.24 72.66
CA SER A 65 -38.58 -4.80 72.93
C SER A 65 -38.37 -3.90 71.69
N SER A 66 -39.43 -3.35 71.11
CA SER A 66 -40.20 -2.17 71.55
C SER A 66 -39.37 -0.87 71.54
N ASN A 67 -39.75 0.01 70.60
CA ASN A 67 -39.44 1.44 70.46
C ASN A 67 -37.97 1.68 70.03
N TYR A 68 -37.66 2.19 68.84
CA TYR A 68 -38.05 3.51 68.33
C TYR A 68 -38.35 3.49 66.83
N ARG A 69 -39.49 4.10 66.49
CA ARG A 69 -39.85 4.62 65.19
C ARG A 69 -38.82 5.70 64.79
N GLY A 70 -37.80 5.30 64.04
CA GLY A 70 -36.92 6.18 63.28
C GLY A 70 -37.17 5.87 61.82
N GLU A 71 -38.03 6.67 61.21
CA GLU A 71 -38.46 6.63 59.82
C GLU A 71 -37.25 6.85 58.89
N ALA A 72 -36.47 5.81 58.65
CA ALA A 72 -35.45 5.81 57.61
C ALA A 72 -36.14 5.53 56.26
N CYS A 73 -37.07 6.41 55.86
CA CYS A 73 -37.46 6.57 54.46
C CYS A 73 -36.26 7.17 53.73
N VAL A 74 -35.25 6.36 53.41
CA VAL A 74 -34.34 6.70 52.32
C VAL A 74 -35.23 6.69 51.08
N PRO A 75 -35.52 7.86 50.48
CA PRO A 75 -36.76 8.01 49.77
C PRO A 75 -36.62 7.30 48.42
N GLU A 76 -37.61 6.48 48.10
CA GLU A 76 -37.82 5.83 46.80
C GLU A 76 -37.51 6.78 45.62
N SER A 77 -37.76 8.09 45.83
CA SER A 77 -37.40 9.19 44.92
C SER A 77 -35.91 9.34 44.57
N LEU A 78 -34.97 8.89 45.41
CA LEU A 78 -33.53 8.89 45.09
C LEU A 78 -33.19 7.80 44.08
N PHE A 79 -33.79 6.60 44.22
CA PHE A 79 -33.59 5.51 43.28
C PHE A 79 -34.18 5.85 41.91
N ASP A 80 -35.37 6.46 41.88
CA ASP A 80 -35.97 6.94 40.63
C ASP A 80 -35.10 7.97 39.94
N ARG A 81 -34.56 8.94 40.71
CA ARG A 81 -33.68 9.98 40.16
C ARG A 81 -32.39 9.39 39.60
N VAL A 82 -31.75 8.46 40.31
CA VAL A 82 -30.53 7.79 39.84
C VAL A 82 -30.83 6.94 38.60
N THR A 83 -31.97 6.23 38.58
CA THR A 83 -32.38 5.41 37.43
C THR A 83 -32.63 6.25 36.19
N LEU A 84 -33.31 7.40 36.34
CA LEU A 84 -33.54 8.34 35.24
C LEU A 84 -32.23 8.94 34.73
N ALA A 85 -31.32 9.32 35.63
CA ALA A 85 -30.00 9.83 35.23
C ALA A 85 -29.20 8.78 34.44
N LEU A 86 -29.12 7.54 34.94
CA LEU A 86 -28.43 6.44 34.26
C LEU A 86 -29.06 6.14 32.89
N ARG A 87 -30.39 6.22 32.77
CA ARG A 87 -31.06 6.07 31.47
C ARG A 87 -30.59 7.15 30.48
N GLY A 88 -30.56 8.41 30.91
CA GLY A 88 -30.09 9.52 30.09
C GLY A 88 -28.63 9.34 29.64
N ASP A 89 -27.75 8.92 30.56
CA ASP A 89 -26.34 8.66 30.26
C ASP A 89 -26.17 7.50 29.25
N LEU A 90 -26.96 6.42 29.40
CA LEU A 90 -26.94 5.30 28.48
C LEU A 90 -27.46 5.66 27.08
N GLU A 91 -28.51 6.45 27.00
CA GLU A 91 -29.04 6.95 25.72
C GLU A 91 -28.02 7.86 25.04
N HIS A 92 -27.41 8.78 25.79
CA HIS A 92 -26.36 9.65 25.26
C HIS A 92 -25.15 8.86 24.75
N GLU A 93 -24.66 7.89 25.53
CA GLU A 93 -23.54 7.05 25.12
C GLU A 93 -23.89 6.15 23.94
N ARG A 94 -25.12 5.64 23.85
CA ARG A 94 -25.61 4.90 22.68
C ARG A 94 -25.57 5.76 21.43
N ASP A 95 -26.09 6.99 21.50
CA ASP A 95 -26.13 7.90 20.36
C ASP A 95 -24.72 8.33 19.95
N ARG A 96 -23.82 8.58 20.92
CA ARG A 96 -22.39 8.83 20.67
C ARG A 96 -21.73 7.66 19.94
N ARG A 97 -21.99 6.43 20.35
CA ARG A 97 -21.44 5.23 19.71
C ARG A 97 -21.95 5.05 18.29
N LEU A 98 -23.23 5.34 18.04
CA LEU A 98 -23.81 5.29 16.69
C LEU A 98 -23.13 6.33 15.78
N GLN A 99 -23.00 7.57 16.23
CA GLN A 99 -22.30 8.62 15.47
C GLN A 99 -20.85 8.25 15.18
N LEU A 100 -20.14 7.65 16.14
CA LEU A 100 -18.78 7.19 15.95
C LEU A 100 -18.71 6.03 14.94
N ALA A 101 -19.62 5.06 15.03
CA ALA A 101 -19.69 3.96 14.09
C ALA A 101 -19.92 4.45 12.65
N ASP A 102 -20.84 5.41 12.46
CA ASP A 102 -21.11 6.03 11.17
C ASP A 102 -19.88 6.78 10.63
N ALA A 103 -19.19 7.54 11.49
CA ALA A 103 -17.96 8.25 11.10
C ALA A 103 -16.85 7.29 10.68
N VAL A 104 -16.67 6.17 11.41
CA VAL A 104 -15.68 5.14 11.06
C VAL A 104 -16.03 4.46 9.74
N LEU A 105 -17.31 4.12 9.51
CA LEU A 105 -17.76 3.54 8.25
C LEU A 105 -17.54 4.50 7.08
N LYS A 106 -17.85 5.78 7.26
CA LYS A 106 -17.62 6.83 6.26
C LYS A 106 -16.13 6.94 5.91
N HIS A 107 -15.25 7.08 6.91
CA HIS A 107 -13.82 7.17 6.66
C HIS A 107 -13.24 5.91 6.00
N ARG A 108 -13.72 4.72 6.40
CA ARG A 108 -13.31 3.48 5.76
C ARG A 108 -13.71 3.44 4.28
N ALA A 109 -14.92 3.92 3.96
CA ALA A 109 -15.38 4.01 2.58
C ALA A 109 -14.54 5.02 1.78
N GLU A 110 -14.32 6.23 2.31
CA GLU A 110 -13.47 7.26 1.70
C GLU A 110 -12.06 6.73 1.42
N PHE A 111 -11.46 6.03 2.39
CA PHE A 111 -10.15 5.40 2.22
C PHE A 111 -10.16 4.34 1.12
N ALA A 112 -11.18 3.49 1.06
CA ALA A 112 -11.30 2.47 0.02
C ALA A 112 -11.43 3.10 -1.38
N PHE A 113 -12.20 4.18 -1.52
CA PHE A 113 -12.32 4.92 -2.78
C PHE A 113 -10.99 5.56 -3.19
N ALA A 114 -10.33 6.26 -2.28
CA ALA A 114 -9.04 6.89 -2.55
C ALA A 114 -7.98 5.84 -2.96
N LYS A 115 -8.00 4.66 -2.34
CA LYS A 115 -7.13 3.54 -2.72
C LYS A 115 -7.41 3.06 -4.14
N LEU A 116 -8.67 2.85 -4.51
CA LEU A 116 -9.04 2.42 -5.85
C LEU A 116 -8.70 3.45 -6.93
N GLU A 117 -8.89 4.74 -6.64
CA GLU A 117 -8.50 5.83 -7.54
C GLU A 117 -6.98 5.84 -7.77
N ASN A 118 -6.19 5.66 -6.71
CA ASN A 118 -4.74 5.56 -6.81
C ASN A 118 -4.31 4.36 -7.66
N GLU A 119 -4.89 3.17 -7.42
CA GLU A 119 -4.60 1.97 -8.21
C GLU A 119 -4.94 2.15 -9.70
N ARG A 120 -6.07 2.81 -10.01
CA ARG A 120 -6.43 3.16 -11.39
C ARG A 120 -5.43 4.14 -12.01
N ALA A 121 -5.05 5.20 -11.29
CA ALA A 121 -4.09 6.19 -11.77
C ALA A 121 -2.71 5.55 -12.04
N LEU A 122 -2.22 4.69 -11.13
CA LEU A 122 -0.98 3.96 -11.32
C LEU A 122 -1.03 3.02 -12.53
N THR A 123 -2.17 2.37 -12.75
CA THR A 123 -2.37 1.51 -13.94
C THR A 123 -2.34 2.34 -15.22
N SER A 124 -3.03 3.48 -15.25
CA SER A 124 -3.01 4.42 -16.38
C SER A 124 -1.59 4.86 -16.72
N LEU A 125 -0.82 5.29 -15.71
CA LEU A 125 0.57 5.72 -15.88
C LEU A 125 1.46 4.58 -16.40
N ARG A 126 1.24 3.35 -15.95
CA ARG A 126 1.98 2.18 -16.43
C ARG A 126 1.70 1.91 -17.91
N ASP A 127 0.44 2.04 -18.34
CA ASP A 127 0.04 1.85 -19.73
C ASP A 127 0.61 2.94 -20.63
N GLU A 128 0.55 4.21 -20.20
CA GLU A 128 1.19 5.33 -20.90
C GLU A 128 2.71 5.13 -21.03
N LEU A 129 3.39 4.71 -19.95
CA LEU A 129 4.81 4.41 -19.97
C LEU A 129 5.14 3.29 -20.95
N ARG A 130 4.29 2.26 -21.02
CA ARG A 130 4.46 1.15 -21.98
C ARG A 130 4.37 1.67 -23.42
N VAL A 131 3.40 2.52 -23.73
CA VAL A 131 3.25 3.12 -25.07
C VAL A 131 4.47 3.98 -25.41
N ALA A 132 4.83 4.90 -24.52
CA ALA A 132 5.98 5.79 -24.71
C ALA A 132 7.29 5.01 -24.96
N ARG A 133 7.47 3.87 -24.27
CA ARG A 133 8.64 3.01 -24.48
C ARG A 133 8.67 2.39 -25.87
N VAL A 134 7.54 1.91 -26.38
CA VAL A 134 7.44 1.41 -27.76
C VAL A 134 7.76 2.50 -28.77
N ASP A 135 7.27 3.72 -28.54
CA ASP A 135 7.55 4.85 -29.43
C ASP A 135 9.03 5.25 -29.41
N ILE A 136 9.66 5.26 -28.23
CA ILE A 136 11.12 5.50 -28.10
C ILE A 136 11.91 4.45 -28.87
N ASP A 137 11.55 3.17 -28.75
CA ASP A 137 12.26 2.10 -29.43
C ASP A 137 12.05 2.17 -30.96
N ARG A 138 10.86 2.59 -31.42
CA ARG A 138 10.59 2.89 -32.84
C ARG A 138 11.49 4.03 -33.34
N SER A 139 11.50 5.16 -32.64
CA SER A 139 12.34 6.31 -33.03
C SER A 139 13.82 5.98 -33.02
N ARG A 140 14.29 5.15 -32.08
CA ARG A 140 15.67 4.66 -32.07
C ARG A 140 15.99 3.84 -33.32
N ALA A 141 15.10 2.94 -33.73
CA ALA A 141 15.29 2.15 -34.95
C ALA A 141 15.36 3.05 -36.20
N GLU A 142 14.50 4.06 -36.29
CA GLU A 142 14.52 5.05 -37.38
C GLU A 142 15.83 5.85 -37.40
N ILE A 143 16.31 6.32 -36.25
CA ILE A 143 17.60 7.03 -36.15
C ILE A 143 18.73 6.14 -36.63
N THR A 144 18.77 4.87 -36.21
CA THR A 144 19.80 3.92 -36.67
C THR A 144 19.73 3.71 -38.18
N ALA A 145 18.53 3.57 -38.76
CA ALA A 145 18.38 3.44 -40.20
C ALA A 145 18.89 4.69 -40.95
N LEU A 146 18.55 5.88 -40.47
CA LEU A 146 19.05 7.13 -41.06
C LEU A 146 20.57 7.27 -40.94
N GLN A 147 21.16 6.88 -39.81
CA GLN A 147 22.61 6.86 -39.63
C GLN A 147 23.28 5.96 -40.68
N THR A 148 22.76 4.74 -40.88
CA THR A 148 23.31 3.84 -41.90
C THR A 148 23.22 4.43 -43.31
N LEU A 149 22.13 5.13 -43.64
CA LEU A 149 21.95 5.78 -44.94
C LEU A 149 22.95 6.94 -45.14
N VAL A 150 23.14 7.76 -44.10
CA VAL A 150 24.12 8.84 -44.12
C VAL A 150 25.54 8.29 -44.31
N ASP A 151 25.88 7.20 -43.62
CA ASP A 151 27.19 6.55 -43.76
C ASP A 151 27.40 6.04 -45.19
N VAL A 152 26.41 5.38 -45.78
CA VAL A 152 26.47 4.92 -47.18
C VAL A 152 26.71 6.09 -48.13
N HIS A 153 25.90 7.16 -48.02
CA HIS A 153 26.08 8.33 -48.87
C HIS A 153 27.42 9.03 -48.66
N HIS A 154 27.94 9.06 -47.42
CA HIS A 154 29.25 9.59 -47.12
C HIS A 154 30.34 8.80 -47.87
N TRP A 155 30.28 7.46 -47.82
CA TRP A 155 31.21 6.58 -48.53
C TRP A 155 31.13 6.75 -50.05
N GLU A 156 29.92 6.82 -50.62
CA GLU A 156 29.70 7.05 -52.06
C GLU A 156 30.27 8.40 -52.50
N HIS A 157 29.96 9.46 -51.75
CA HIS A 157 30.46 10.81 -52.03
C HIS A 157 31.99 10.85 -51.98
N LYS A 158 32.58 10.22 -50.96
CA LYS A 158 34.04 10.11 -50.83
C LYS A 158 34.65 9.40 -52.04
N ALA A 159 34.09 8.26 -52.44
CA ALA A 159 34.57 7.50 -53.60
C ALA A 159 34.47 8.31 -54.91
N LEU A 160 33.38 9.06 -55.10
CA LEU A 160 33.21 9.94 -56.26
C LEU A 160 34.26 11.06 -56.28
N CYS A 161 34.50 11.72 -55.16
CA CYS A 161 35.54 12.73 -55.02
C CYS A 161 36.93 12.19 -55.38
N GLU A 162 37.30 11.03 -54.82
CA GLU A 162 38.59 10.40 -55.13
C GLU A 162 38.74 10.06 -56.62
N MET A 163 37.68 9.56 -57.27
CA MET A 163 37.70 9.30 -58.71
C MET A 163 37.91 10.58 -59.52
N LEU A 164 37.22 11.67 -59.18
CA LEU A 164 37.32 12.95 -59.88
C LEU A 164 38.70 13.61 -59.69
N GLU A 165 39.28 13.50 -58.50
CA GLU A 165 40.66 13.94 -58.23
C GLU A 165 41.67 13.15 -59.09
N ARG A 166 41.54 11.81 -59.16
CA ARG A 166 42.43 10.97 -59.98
C ARG A 166 42.34 11.28 -61.47
N LYS A 167 41.16 11.67 -61.96
CA LYS A 167 40.94 12.10 -63.36
C LYS A 167 41.38 13.54 -63.63
N GLY A 168 41.88 14.27 -62.62
CA GLY A 168 42.31 15.67 -62.75
C GLY A 168 41.17 16.67 -62.90
N VAL A 169 39.91 16.23 -62.74
CA VAL A 169 38.72 17.10 -62.86
C VAL A 169 38.61 18.03 -61.66
N LEU A 170 38.95 17.54 -60.46
CA LEU A 170 39.06 18.35 -59.25
C LEU A 170 40.52 18.66 -58.98
N HIS A 171 40.87 19.94 -58.93
CA HIS A 171 42.20 20.36 -58.48
C HIS A 171 42.23 20.35 -56.96
N ARG A 172 43.12 19.53 -56.38
CA ARG A 172 43.39 19.53 -54.95
C ARG A 172 43.89 20.92 -54.56
N LYS A 173 43.03 21.74 -53.93
CA LYS A 173 43.44 23.02 -53.35
C LYS A 173 44.54 22.70 -52.34
N LYS A 174 45.79 23.01 -52.68
CA LYS A 174 46.91 22.93 -51.72
C LYS A 174 46.52 23.83 -50.56
N GLN A 175 46.43 23.28 -49.35
CA GLN A 175 46.40 24.11 -48.15
C GLN A 175 47.69 24.95 -48.19
N ARG A 176 47.54 26.26 -48.35
CA ARG A 176 48.64 27.19 -48.06
C ARG A 176 48.87 27.11 -46.57
N THR A 177 49.89 26.37 -46.16
CA THR A 177 50.55 26.57 -44.87
C THR A 177 51.31 27.89 -44.95
N ASP A 178 50.58 28.99 -44.80
CA ASP A 178 51.19 30.28 -44.53
C ASP A 178 51.64 30.24 -43.07
N GLY A 179 52.85 29.72 -42.86
CA GLY A 179 53.56 29.83 -41.60
C GLY A 179 53.76 31.31 -41.30
N THR A 180 52.97 31.83 -40.36
CA THR A 180 53.21 33.16 -39.80
C THR A 180 54.08 32.96 -38.57
N ALA A 181 55.34 33.36 -38.71
CA ALA A 181 56.31 33.49 -37.64
C ALA A 181 56.00 34.72 -36.77
#